data_AF-R7RSZ7-F1
#
_entry.id   AF-R7RSZ7-F1
#
_cell.length_a   1.000
_cell.length_b   1.000
_cell.length_c   1.000
_cell.angle_alpha   90.00
_cell.angle_beta   90.00
_cell.angle_gamma   90.00
#
_symmetry.space_group_name_H-M   'P 1'
#
loop_
_entity.id
_entity.type
_entity.pdbx_description
1 polymer ?
#
loop_
_entity_poly.entity_id
_entity_poly.type
_entity_poly.pdbx_seq_one_letter_code
_entity_poly.pdbx_strand_id
1 'polypeptide(L)'
;MGETRIEVSTRAKTKKKKVNQIPFGVALLIAIIGVGFFAANKSPKSALMWIFGVALGYTLQRSRFCFTASMRDPVLTGSTSLTKAVVIAIAAATVGFSSIQYAAFLKDPSKIPGNISPVGLHTAIGAILFGIGMVIAGGCASGTLMRVGEGFMMQWLSLVFFIIGSLWGAHDFGWWSKNLISKTKPVFLPNVLGWPLALLVQFGLLLVIYIVADWYGNKNVNE
;
A
#
# COMPACT_ATOMS: atom_id res chain seq x y z
N MET A 1 37.03 -46.10 25.21
CA MET A 1 35.86 -45.20 25.35
C MET A 1 36.42 -43.78 25.40
N GLY A 2 36.62 -43.17 24.23
CA GLY A 2 37.27 -41.86 24.11
C GLY A 2 36.24 -40.74 24.13
N GLU A 3 36.26 -39.91 25.16
CA GLU A 3 35.42 -38.72 25.27
C GLU A 3 35.90 -37.67 24.25
N THR A 4 35.09 -37.44 23.22
CA THR A 4 35.28 -36.35 22.27
C THR A 4 34.78 -35.07 22.93
N ARG A 5 35.70 -34.26 23.47
CA ARG A 5 35.38 -32.88 23.89
C ARG A 5 35.06 -32.06 22.66
N ILE A 6 33.79 -31.68 22.52
CA ILE A 6 33.34 -30.70 21.54
C ILE A 6 33.85 -29.33 22.01
N GLU A 7 34.93 -28.85 21.41
CA GLU A 7 35.39 -27.47 21.61
C GLU A 7 34.41 -26.52 20.90
N VAL A 8 33.54 -25.89 21.69
CA VAL A 8 32.66 -24.82 21.21
C VAL A 8 33.53 -23.59 20.97
N SER A 9 34.00 -23.44 19.72
CA SER A 9 34.71 -22.25 19.26
C SER A 9 33.81 -21.02 19.40
N THR A 10 33.98 -20.28 20.50
CA THR A 10 33.37 -18.96 20.68
C THR A 10 34.01 -17.98 19.71
N ARG A 11 33.45 -17.90 18.50
CA ARG A 11 33.83 -16.90 17.50
C ARG A 11 33.54 -15.52 18.08
N ALA A 12 34.59 -14.80 18.48
CA ALA A 12 34.50 -13.44 18.99
C ALA A 12 33.75 -12.56 17.98
N LYS A 13 32.57 -12.06 18.35
CA LYS A 13 31.81 -11.11 17.52
C LYS A 13 32.61 -9.82 17.41
N THR A 14 33.22 -9.58 16.25
CA THR A 14 33.88 -8.31 15.91
C THR A 14 32.88 -7.17 16.13
N LYS A 15 33.14 -6.27 17.09
CA LYS A 15 32.31 -5.07 17.31
C LYS A 15 32.37 -4.21 16.05
N LYS A 16 31.32 -4.26 15.22
CA LYS A 16 31.17 -3.37 14.07
C LYS A 16 31.22 -1.92 14.57
N LYS A 17 32.14 -1.11 14.02
CA LYS A 17 32.27 0.32 14.29
C LYS A 17 30.90 0.98 14.06
N LYS A 18 30.34 1.64 15.08
CA LYS A 18 29.10 2.42 14.91
C LYS A 18 29.40 3.57 13.95
N VAL A 19 29.05 3.39 12.68
CA VAL A 19 29.14 4.45 11.67
C VAL A 19 28.23 5.58 12.16
N ASN A 20 28.74 6.80 12.22
CA ASN A 20 27.97 7.93 12.68
C ASN A 20 26.85 8.18 11.64
N GLN A 21 25.60 7.87 11.98
CA GLN A 21 24.45 7.92 11.05
C GLN A 21 23.89 9.34 10.87
N ILE A 22 24.24 10.26 11.77
CA ILE A 22 23.84 11.67 11.75
C ILE A 22 24.22 12.40 10.44
N PRO A 23 25.47 12.32 9.93
CA PRO A 23 25.84 12.98 8.67
C PRO A 23 25.03 12.51 7.47
N PHE A 24 24.69 11.21 7.39
CA PHE A 24 23.84 10.67 6.34
C PHE A 24 22.40 11.18 6.46
N GLY A 25 21.87 11.30 7.68
CA GLY A 25 20.54 11.88 7.92
C GLY A 25 20.47 13.37 7.54
N VAL A 26 21.50 14.15 7.88
CA VAL A 26 21.59 15.58 7.52
C VAL A 26 21.72 15.76 6.01
N ALA A 27 22.57 14.96 5.34
CA ALA A 27 22.70 15.00 3.88
C ALA A 27 21.37 14.67 3.17
N LEU A 28 20.63 13.68 3.70
CA LEU A 28 19.31 13.30 3.16
C LEU A 28 18.28 14.43 3.35
N LEU A 29 18.25 15.09 4.51
CA LEU A 29 17.37 16.25 4.74
C LEU A 29 17.70 17.40 3.79
N ILE A 30 18.98 17.72 3.59
CA ILE A 30 19.42 18.75 2.65
C ILE A 30 18.97 18.40 1.22
N ALA A 31 19.11 17.13 0.81
CA ALA A 31 18.65 16.66 -0.50
C ALA A 31 17.14 16.79 -0.66
N ILE A 32 16.33 16.42 0.34
CA ILE A 32 14.87 16.55 0.31
C ILE A 32 14.45 18.02 0.16
N ILE A 33 15.09 18.93 0.91
CA ILE A 33 14.81 20.37 0.86
C ILE A 33 15.25 20.96 -0.50
N GLY A 34 16.43 20.58 -0.99
CA GLY A 34 16.95 21.03 -2.29
C GLY A 34 16.06 20.60 -3.46
N VAL A 35 15.62 19.34 -3.47
CA VAL A 35 14.67 18.83 -4.48
C VAL A 35 13.29 19.50 -4.32
N GLY A 36 12.84 19.74 -3.10
CA GLY A 36 11.59 20.46 -2.83
C GLY A 36 11.61 21.89 -3.38
N PHE A 37 12.73 22.61 -3.19
CA PHE A 37 12.91 23.96 -3.73
C PHE A 37 12.98 23.98 -5.26
N PHE A 38 13.71 23.02 -5.86
CA PHE A 38 13.75 22.85 -7.31
C PHE A 38 12.36 22.54 -7.89
N ALA A 39 11.60 21.67 -7.24
CA ALA A 39 10.24 21.34 -7.63
C ALA A 39 9.27 22.51 -7.48
N ALA A 40 9.47 23.38 -6.48
CA ALA A 40 8.68 24.60 -6.28
C ALA A 40 8.90 25.62 -7.41
N ASN A 41 10.13 25.73 -7.91
CA ASN A 41 10.47 26.64 -9.00
C ASN A 41 9.86 26.25 -10.36
N LYS A 42 9.49 24.98 -10.56
CA LYS A 42 8.82 24.50 -11.78
C LYS A 42 7.30 24.63 -11.70
N SER A 43 6.70 24.21 -10.59
CA SER A 43 5.27 24.45 -10.33
C SER A 43 4.95 24.27 -8.84
N PRO A 44 4.00 25.03 -8.27
CA PRO A 44 3.60 24.85 -6.87
C PRO A 44 2.99 23.45 -6.61
N LYS A 45 2.40 22.82 -7.64
CA LYS A 45 1.80 21.49 -7.54
C LYS A 45 2.83 20.38 -7.34
N SER A 46 3.98 20.44 -8.02
CA SER A 46 5.04 19.44 -7.87
C SER A 46 5.66 19.46 -6.47
N ALA A 47 5.79 20.63 -5.84
CA ALA A 47 6.28 20.74 -4.47
C ALA A 47 5.32 20.09 -3.47
N LEU A 48 4.01 20.30 -3.63
CA LEU A 48 2.99 19.63 -2.81
C LEU A 48 3.09 18.10 -2.95
N MET A 49 3.17 17.58 -4.18
CA MET A 49 3.29 16.13 -4.41
C MET A 49 4.56 15.55 -3.80
N TRP A 50 5.68 16.28 -3.84
CA TRP A 50 6.93 15.87 -3.21
C TRP A 50 6.81 15.75 -1.69
N ILE A 51 6.26 16.78 -1.03
CA ILE A 51 6.06 16.79 0.42
C ILE A 51 5.11 15.65 0.84
N PHE A 52 4.00 15.47 0.12
CA PHE A 52 3.08 14.37 0.37
C PHE A 52 3.74 13.00 0.18
N GLY A 53 4.56 12.82 -0.86
CA GLY A 53 5.29 11.58 -1.10
C GLY A 53 6.27 11.23 0.01
N VAL A 54 7.05 12.21 0.49
CA VAL A 54 7.99 12.02 1.61
C VAL A 54 7.24 11.72 2.92
N ALA A 55 6.19 12.48 3.24
CA ALA A 55 5.38 12.26 4.44
C ALA A 55 4.69 10.89 4.44
N LEU A 56 4.12 10.50 3.29
CA LEU A 56 3.48 9.20 3.11
C LEU A 56 4.50 8.06 3.21
N GLY A 57 5.66 8.19 2.56
CA GLY A 57 6.74 7.21 2.65
C GLY A 57 7.24 7.00 4.08
N TYR A 58 7.48 8.08 4.81
CA TYR A 58 7.87 8.02 6.22
C TYR A 58 6.80 7.35 7.09
N THR A 59 5.53 7.72 6.89
CA THR A 59 4.40 7.15 7.63
C THR A 59 4.26 5.66 7.37
N LEU A 60 4.35 5.24 6.10
CA LEU A 60 4.33 3.82 5.73
C LEU A 60 5.46 3.06 6.41
N GLN A 61 6.71 3.57 6.31
CA GLN A 61 7.89 2.93 6.89
C GLN A 61 7.73 2.75 8.41
N ARG A 62 7.24 3.79 9.11
CA ARG A 62 7.09 3.74 10.57
C ARG A 62 5.96 2.82 11.02
N SER A 63 4.88 2.76 10.24
CA SER A 63 3.70 1.92 10.54
C SER A 63 3.84 0.48 10.07
N ARG A 64 4.89 0.14 9.29
CA ARG A 64 5.07 -1.19 8.65
C ARG A 64 3.82 -1.65 7.93
N PHE A 65 3.16 -0.73 7.23
CA PHE A 65 1.83 -0.93 6.68
C PHE A 65 1.85 -1.91 5.51
N CYS A 66 1.25 -3.09 5.68
CA CYS A 66 1.24 -4.14 4.67
C CYS A 66 -0.18 -4.73 4.50
N PHE A 67 -0.78 -4.54 3.32
CA PHE A 67 -2.11 -5.08 2.99
C PHE A 67 -2.15 -6.62 2.99
N THR A 68 -1.07 -7.27 2.57
CA THR A 68 -1.00 -8.74 2.62
C THR A 68 -0.96 -9.24 4.06
N ALA A 69 -0.21 -8.56 4.93
CA ALA A 69 -0.14 -8.89 6.35
C ALA A 69 -1.49 -8.67 7.04
N SER A 70 -2.22 -7.61 6.70
CA SER A 70 -3.55 -7.36 7.28
C SER A 70 -4.58 -8.46 7.02
N MET A 71 -4.40 -9.26 5.97
CA MET A 71 -5.26 -10.41 5.66
C MET A 71 -4.70 -11.73 6.20
N ARG A 72 -3.36 -11.87 6.25
CA ARG A 72 -2.67 -13.08 6.71
C ARG A 72 -2.58 -13.17 8.24
N ASP A 73 -2.31 -12.06 8.91
CA ASP A 73 -1.97 -12.00 10.33
C ASP A 73 -3.14 -12.40 11.26
N PRO A 74 -4.42 -12.04 10.97
CA PRO A 74 -5.54 -12.58 11.72
C PRO A 74 -5.59 -14.10 11.69
N VAL A 75 -5.32 -14.71 10.52
CA VAL A 75 -5.43 -16.16 10.33
C VAL A 75 -4.25 -16.91 10.97
N LEU A 76 -3.03 -16.38 10.85
CA LEU A 76 -1.83 -17.07 11.34
C LEU A 76 -1.46 -16.76 12.80
N THR A 77 -1.62 -15.50 13.20
CA THR A 77 -1.12 -15.02 14.51
C THR A 77 -2.23 -14.58 15.45
N GLY A 78 -3.49 -14.58 14.99
CA GLY A 78 -4.62 -14.03 15.73
C GLY A 78 -4.63 -12.51 15.87
N SER A 79 -3.55 -11.81 15.47
CA SER A 79 -3.44 -10.36 15.59
C SER A 79 -4.26 -9.62 14.52
N THR A 80 -5.12 -8.70 14.95
CA THR A 80 -5.98 -7.90 14.06
C THR A 80 -5.62 -6.42 14.01
N SER A 81 -4.48 -6.04 14.60
CA SER A 81 -4.02 -4.65 14.68
C SER A 81 -3.82 -4.01 13.31
N LEU A 82 -3.15 -4.71 12.39
CA LEU A 82 -2.94 -4.23 11.01
C LEU A 82 -4.24 -4.19 10.20
N THR A 83 -5.14 -5.15 10.41
CA THR A 83 -6.47 -5.16 9.76
C THR A 83 -7.29 -3.94 10.16
N LYS A 84 -7.35 -3.62 11.47
CA LYS A 84 -8.02 -2.41 11.97
C LYS A 84 -7.39 -1.15 11.40
N ALA A 85 -6.06 -1.06 11.37
CA ALA A 85 -5.35 0.09 10.81
C ALA A 85 -5.66 0.29 9.31
N VAL A 86 -5.72 -0.78 8.52
CA VAL A 86 -6.07 -0.72 7.09
C VAL A 86 -7.51 -0.25 6.90
N VAL A 87 -8.47 -0.76 7.66
CA VAL A 87 -9.87 -0.35 7.58
C VAL A 87 -10.04 1.14 7.89
N ILE A 88 -9.38 1.63 8.96
CA ILE A 88 -9.40 3.05 9.32
C ILE A 88 -8.74 3.91 8.22
N ALA A 89 -7.61 3.46 7.65
CA ALA A 89 -6.94 4.16 6.56
C ALA A 89 -7.84 4.26 5.31
N ILE A 90 -8.55 3.19 4.95
CA ILE A 90 -9.51 3.19 3.84
C ILE A 90 -10.69 4.12 4.14
N ALA A 91 -11.20 4.14 5.38
CA ALA A 91 -12.26 5.06 5.78
C ALA A 91 -11.81 6.52 5.66
N ALA A 92 -10.63 6.87 6.17
CA ALA A 92 -10.07 8.22 6.06
C ALA A 92 -9.83 8.63 4.60
N ALA A 93 -9.29 7.72 3.78
CA ALA A 93 -9.12 7.95 2.35
C ALA A 93 -10.47 8.18 1.65
N THR A 94 -11.50 7.40 2.01
CA THR A 94 -12.86 7.53 1.47
C THR A 94 -13.43 8.92 1.77
N VAL A 95 -13.29 9.42 3.01
CA VAL A 95 -13.71 10.78 3.38
C VAL A 95 -12.99 11.82 2.53
N GLY A 96 -11.66 11.71 2.40
CA GLY A 96 -10.84 12.65 1.62
C GLY A 96 -11.23 12.69 0.14
N PHE A 97 -11.25 11.53 -0.51
CA PHE A 97 -11.63 11.42 -1.92
C PHE A 97 -13.07 11.84 -2.17
N SER A 98 -14.01 11.43 -1.31
CA SER A 98 -15.42 11.83 -1.43
C SER A 98 -15.59 13.34 -1.29
N SER A 99 -14.86 13.99 -0.38
CA SER A 99 -14.95 15.44 -0.19
C SER A 99 -14.49 16.19 -1.44
N ILE A 100 -13.39 15.74 -2.05
CA ILE A 100 -12.85 16.33 -3.28
C ILE A 100 -13.82 16.10 -4.46
N GLN A 101 -14.35 14.89 -4.60
CA GLN A 101 -15.26 14.58 -5.70
C GLN A 101 -16.62 15.28 -5.54
N TYR A 102 -17.14 15.42 -4.32
CA TYR A 102 -18.36 16.19 -4.04
C TYR A 102 -18.16 17.69 -4.35
N ALA A 103 -17.03 18.26 -3.94
CA ALA A 103 -16.68 19.64 -4.27
C ALA A 103 -16.53 19.88 -5.79
N ALA A 104 -16.04 18.88 -6.53
CA ALA A 104 -15.98 18.94 -7.98
C ALA A 104 -17.35 18.76 -8.65
N PHE A 105 -18.19 17.87 -8.12
CA PHE A 105 -19.57 17.68 -8.58
C PHE A 105 -20.41 18.95 -8.46
N LEU A 106 -20.22 19.73 -7.39
CA LEU A 106 -20.87 21.04 -7.20
C LEU A 106 -20.43 22.10 -8.22
N LYS A 107 -19.22 22.00 -8.77
CA LYS A 107 -18.70 22.96 -9.76
C LYS A 107 -19.09 22.58 -11.18
N ASP A 108 -19.00 21.30 -11.52
CA ASP A 108 -19.34 20.79 -12.85
C ASP A 108 -19.70 19.29 -12.76
N PRO A 109 -20.98 18.91 -12.88
CA PRO A 109 -21.41 17.51 -12.78
C PRO A 109 -20.80 16.59 -13.84
N SER A 110 -20.31 17.17 -14.94
CA SER A 110 -19.75 16.46 -16.09
C SER A 110 -18.27 16.08 -15.93
N LYS A 111 -17.55 16.68 -14.96
CA LYS A 111 -16.12 16.47 -14.73
C LYS A 111 -15.86 16.02 -13.29
N ILE A 112 -16.33 14.83 -12.95
CA ILE A 112 -15.98 14.21 -11.67
C ILE A 112 -14.54 13.69 -11.76
N PRO A 113 -13.60 14.17 -10.91
CA PRO A 113 -12.24 13.67 -10.88
C PRO A 113 -12.22 12.27 -10.27
N GLY A 114 -12.13 11.25 -11.13
CA GLY A 114 -11.99 9.86 -10.72
C GLY A 114 -11.85 8.95 -11.94
N ASN A 115 -10.86 8.07 -11.94
CA ASN A 115 -10.74 7.06 -12.99
C ASN A 115 -11.74 5.93 -12.70
N ILE A 116 -12.94 6.03 -13.28
CA ILE A 116 -14.01 5.04 -13.10
C ILE A 116 -13.73 3.88 -14.04
N SER A 117 -12.97 2.90 -13.55
CA SER A 117 -12.69 1.69 -14.31
C SER A 117 -13.87 0.72 -14.22
N PRO A 118 -14.28 0.08 -15.33
CA PRO A 118 -15.30 -0.94 -15.30
C PRO A 118 -14.87 -2.12 -14.41
N VAL A 119 -15.84 -2.63 -13.66
CA VAL A 119 -15.67 -3.79 -12.77
C VAL A 119 -16.25 -5.02 -13.46
N GLY A 120 -15.45 -6.06 -13.66
CA GLY A 120 -15.86 -7.22 -14.44
C GLY A 120 -15.04 -8.47 -14.13
N LEU A 121 -15.25 -9.56 -14.87
CA LEU A 121 -14.51 -10.81 -14.66
C LEU A 121 -12.99 -10.63 -14.74
N HIS A 122 -12.54 -9.67 -15.55
CA HIS A 122 -11.14 -9.30 -15.68
C HIS A 122 -10.53 -8.76 -14.37
N THR A 123 -11.29 -8.03 -13.53
CA THR A 123 -10.77 -7.56 -12.24
C THR A 123 -10.64 -8.70 -11.24
N ALA A 124 -11.55 -9.69 -11.27
CA ALA A 124 -11.44 -10.88 -10.43
C ALA A 124 -10.22 -11.73 -10.79
N ILE A 125 -10.01 -12.00 -12.08
CA ILE A 125 -8.83 -12.74 -12.57
C ILE A 125 -7.54 -11.98 -12.22
N GLY A 126 -7.52 -10.67 -12.44
CA GLY A 126 -6.39 -9.82 -12.09
C GLY A 126 -6.10 -9.81 -10.59
N ALA A 127 -7.12 -9.74 -9.74
CA ALA A 127 -6.98 -9.77 -8.29
C ALA A 127 -6.40 -11.10 -7.78
N ILE A 128 -6.82 -12.23 -8.36
CA ILE A 128 -6.27 -13.56 -8.03
C ILE A 128 -4.80 -13.65 -8.45
N LEU A 129 -4.47 -13.28 -9.68
CA LEU A 129 -3.09 -13.33 -10.18
C LEU A 129 -2.17 -12.39 -9.38
N PHE A 130 -2.65 -11.19 -9.06
CA PHE A 130 -1.95 -10.24 -8.20
C PHE A 130 -1.77 -10.79 -6.78
N GLY A 131 -2.79 -11.45 -6.23
CA GLY A 131 -2.72 -12.14 -4.95
C GLY A 131 -1.64 -13.22 -4.90
N ILE A 132 -1.61 -14.10 -5.91
CA ILE A 132 -0.59 -15.13 -6.05
C ILE A 132 0.80 -14.48 -6.14
N GLY A 133 0.94 -13.42 -6.94
CA GLY A 133 2.18 -12.65 -7.04
C GLY A 133 2.64 -12.06 -5.71
N MET A 134 1.73 -11.49 -4.91
CA MET A 134 2.05 -10.95 -3.58
C MET A 134 2.57 -12.02 -2.61
N VAL A 135 2.00 -13.24 -2.67
CA VAL A 135 2.46 -14.36 -1.83
C VAL A 135 3.87 -14.81 -2.25
N ILE A 136 4.12 -14.95 -3.56
CA ILE A 136 5.44 -15.35 -4.10
C ILE A 136 6.50 -14.29 -3.80
N ALA A 137 6.17 -13.01 -3.95
CA ALA A 137 7.07 -11.89 -3.68
C ALA A 137 7.35 -11.67 -2.18
N GLY A 138 6.57 -12.31 -1.29
CA GLY A 138 6.72 -12.18 0.16
C GLY A 138 6.36 -10.78 0.69
N GLY A 139 5.47 -10.05 0.01
CA GLY A 139 5.03 -8.72 0.41
C GLY A 139 4.06 -8.04 -0.57
N CYS A 140 3.37 -7.01 -0.09
CA CYS A 140 2.57 -6.12 -0.96
C CYS A 140 3.44 -5.01 -1.57
N ALA A 141 2.93 -4.29 -2.57
CA ALA A 141 3.66 -3.22 -3.25
C ALA A 141 4.20 -2.13 -2.30
N SER A 142 3.42 -1.71 -1.30
CA SER A 142 3.90 -0.75 -0.30
C SER A 142 4.98 -1.36 0.60
N GLY A 143 4.80 -2.60 1.03
CA GLY A 143 5.79 -3.34 1.81
C GLY A 143 7.10 -3.58 1.07
N THR A 144 7.04 -3.82 -0.24
CA THR A 144 8.25 -4.02 -1.06
C THR A 144 9.03 -2.72 -1.19
N LEU A 145 8.39 -1.59 -1.47
CA LEU A 145 9.04 -0.27 -1.53
C LEU A 145 9.73 0.09 -0.19
N MET A 146 9.04 -0.12 0.93
CA MET A 146 9.62 0.18 2.26
C MET A 146 10.88 -0.66 2.53
N ARG A 147 10.82 -1.97 2.28
CA ARG A 147 11.94 -2.89 2.55
C ARG A 147 13.10 -2.66 1.57
N VAL A 148 12.83 -2.24 0.34
CA VAL A 148 13.86 -1.74 -0.59
C VAL A 148 14.56 -0.51 0.01
N GLY A 149 13.77 0.43 0.58
CA GLY A 149 14.30 1.60 1.28
C GLY A 149 15.12 1.27 2.54
N GLU A 150 14.81 0.18 3.23
CA GLU A 150 15.60 -0.34 4.36
C GLU A 150 16.86 -1.13 3.92
N GLY A 151 17.04 -1.38 2.62
CA GLY A 151 18.21 -2.08 2.08
C GLY A 151 18.09 -3.61 1.97
N PHE A 152 16.87 -4.17 2.01
CA PHE A 152 16.68 -5.61 1.80
C PHE A 152 16.90 -5.98 0.32
N MET A 153 18.03 -6.65 0.05
CA MET A 153 18.44 -7.02 -1.32
C MET A 153 17.46 -7.95 -2.04
N MET A 154 16.80 -8.86 -1.31
CA MET A 154 15.76 -9.72 -1.92
C MET A 154 14.58 -8.90 -2.46
N GLN A 155 14.28 -7.77 -1.84
CA GLN A 155 13.16 -6.94 -2.24
C GLN A 155 13.47 -6.06 -3.46
N TRP A 156 14.75 -5.78 -3.71
CA TRP A 156 15.19 -5.11 -4.94
C TRP A 156 14.84 -5.93 -6.18
N LEU A 157 15.07 -7.25 -6.12
CA LEU A 157 14.73 -8.14 -7.23
C LEU A 157 13.22 -8.14 -7.50
N SER A 158 12.41 -8.26 -6.44
CA SER A 158 10.95 -8.17 -6.54
C SER A 158 10.49 -6.85 -7.15
N LEU A 159 11.10 -5.73 -6.79
CA LEU A 159 10.76 -4.41 -7.34
C LEU A 159 11.07 -4.33 -8.84
N VAL A 160 12.20 -4.85 -9.30
CA VAL A 160 12.57 -4.85 -10.73
C VAL A 160 11.55 -5.65 -11.55
N PHE A 161 11.23 -6.87 -11.14
CA PHE A 161 10.21 -7.68 -11.82
C PHE A 161 8.81 -7.06 -11.74
N PHE A 162 8.48 -6.40 -10.64
CA PHE A 162 7.23 -5.67 -10.50
C PHE A 162 7.13 -4.51 -11.51
N ILE A 163 8.22 -3.75 -11.70
CA ILE A 163 8.28 -2.66 -12.69
C ILE A 163 8.16 -3.22 -14.11
N ILE A 164 8.93 -4.25 -14.45
CA ILE A 164 8.89 -4.89 -15.79
C ILE A 164 7.49 -5.44 -16.07
N GLY A 165 6.90 -6.19 -15.13
CA GLY A 165 5.56 -6.74 -15.25
C GLY A 165 4.49 -5.66 -15.36
N SER A 166 4.61 -4.56 -14.62
CA SER A 166 3.66 -3.43 -14.69
C SER A 166 3.76 -2.69 -16.03
N LEU A 167 4.96 -2.51 -16.59
CA LEU A 167 5.16 -1.90 -17.90
C LEU A 167 4.61 -2.78 -19.01
N TRP A 168 4.87 -4.08 -18.93
CA TRP A 168 4.32 -5.06 -19.87
C TRP A 168 2.79 -5.08 -19.82
N GLY A 169 2.22 -5.13 -18.62
CA GLY A 169 0.77 -5.07 -18.42
C GLY A 169 0.16 -3.78 -18.96
N ALA A 170 0.85 -2.64 -18.84
CA ALA A 170 0.40 -1.37 -19.42
C ALA A 170 0.44 -1.35 -20.96
N HIS A 171 1.43 -2.01 -21.56
CA HIS A 171 1.51 -2.17 -23.02
C HIS A 171 0.35 -3.02 -23.55
N ASP A 172 0.10 -4.18 -22.93
CA ASP A 172 -0.96 -5.10 -23.35
C ASP A 172 -2.36 -4.63 -22.92
N PHE A 173 -2.46 -3.62 -22.05
CA PHE A 173 -3.74 -3.07 -21.59
C PHE A 173 -4.64 -2.66 -22.75
N GLY A 174 -4.09 -2.16 -23.86
CA GLY A 174 -4.85 -1.81 -25.06
C GLY A 174 -5.55 -3.00 -25.72
N TRP A 175 -4.93 -4.19 -25.70
CA TRP A 175 -5.51 -5.42 -26.23
C TRP A 175 -6.54 -6.01 -25.26
N TRP A 176 -6.20 -6.09 -23.97
CA TRP A 176 -7.13 -6.53 -22.93
C TRP A 176 -8.37 -5.64 -22.86
N SER A 177 -8.22 -4.34 -23.10
CA SER A 177 -9.33 -3.39 -23.07
C SER A 177 -10.36 -3.66 -24.16
N LYS A 178 -9.88 -3.90 -25.39
CA LYS A 178 -10.76 -4.17 -26.53
C LYS A 178 -11.50 -5.51 -26.41
N ASN A 179 -10.84 -6.55 -25.89
CA ASN A 179 -11.40 -7.90 -25.88
C ASN A 179 -12.19 -8.25 -24.61
N LEU A 180 -11.78 -7.76 -23.44
CA LEU A 180 -12.39 -8.10 -22.15
C LEU A 180 -13.15 -6.94 -21.48
N ILE A 181 -12.70 -5.69 -21.67
CA ILE A 181 -13.23 -4.55 -20.91
C ILE A 181 -14.43 -3.91 -21.61
N SER A 182 -14.46 -3.85 -22.94
CA SER A 182 -15.57 -3.27 -23.72
C SER A 182 -16.96 -3.87 -23.45
N LYS A 183 -17.05 -5.07 -22.88
CA LYS A 183 -18.35 -5.72 -22.57
C LYS A 183 -18.93 -5.32 -21.21
N THR A 184 -18.21 -4.57 -20.38
CA THR A 184 -18.61 -4.35 -19.00
C THR A 184 -18.91 -2.87 -18.73
N LYS A 185 -20.13 -2.56 -18.29
CA LYS A 185 -20.56 -1.19 -17.99
C LYS A 185 -19.84 -0.69 -16.73
N PRO A 186 -19.24 0.51 -16.74
CA PRO A 186 -18.71 1.11 -15.53
C PRO A 186 -19.85 1.46 -14.58
N VAL A 187 -19.91 0.78 -13.44
CA VAL A 187 -20.92 1.05 -12.40
C VAL A 187 -20.33 2.04 -11.41
N PHE A 188 -20.76 3.30 -11.51
CA PHE A 188 -20.45 4.31 -10.50
C PHE A 188 -21.58 4.33 -9.47
N LEU A 189 -21.33 3.77 -8.28
CA LEU A 189 -22.32 3.67 -7.19
C LEU A 189 -23.05 5.01 -6.89
N PRO A 190 -22.39 6.18 -6.89
CA PRO A 190 -23.05 7.47 -6.67
C PRO A 190 -24.09 7.86 -7.73
N ASN A 191 -23.96 7.38 -8.98
CA ASN A 191 -24.91 7.67 -10.05
C ASN A 191 -26.18 6.81 -10.00
N VAL A 192 -26.15 5.70 -9.27
CA VAL A 192 -27.28 4.74 -9.18
C VAL A 192 -28.02 4.87 -7.85
N LEU A 193 -27.29 5.14 -6.75
CA LEU A 193 -27.82 5.19 -5.39
C LEU A 193 -27.92 6.62 -4.80
N GLY A 194 -27.27 7.59 -5.43
CA GLY A 194 -27.07 8.93 -4.87
C GLY A 194 -25.87 9.01 -3.92
N TRP A 195 -25.23 10.18 -3.90
CA TRP A 195 -24.04 10.50 -3.08
C TRP A 195 -24.15 10.11 -1.59
N PRO A 196 -25.23 10.44 -0.86
CA PRO A 196 -25.31 10.12 0.57
C PRO A 196 -25.48 8.62 0.83
N LEU A 197 -26.21 7.92 -0.02
CA LEU A 197 -26.49 6.49 0.15
C LEU A 197 -25.27 5.64 -0.20
N ALA A 198 -24.51 6.04 -1.23
CA ALA A 198 -23.24 5.41 -1.57
C ALA A 198 -22.21 5.52 -0.43
N LEU A 199 -22.14 6.67 0.24
CA LEU A 199 -21.27 6.85 1.40
C LEU A 199 -21.74 6.03 2.60
N LEU A 200 -23.04 6.00 2.87
CA LEU A 200 -23.60 5.18 3.94
C LEU A 200 -23.30 3.69 3.76
N VAL A 201 -23.48 3.17 2.55
CA VAL A 201 -23.15 1.77 2.24
C VAL A 201 -21.65 1.50 2.43
N GLN A 202 -20.78 2.41 1.97
CA GLN A 202 -19.34 2.27 2.09
C GLN A 202 -18.88 2.29 3.56
N PHE A 203 -19.35 3.25 4.36
CA PHE A 203 -19.04 3.30 5.78
C PHE A 203 -19.66 2.13 6.56
N GLY A 204 -20.88 1.72 6.21
CA GLY A 204 -21.53 0.55 6.79
C GLY A 204 -20.71 -0.71 6.57
N LEU A 205 -20.25 -0.95 5.35
CA LEU A 205 -19.39 -2.09 5.02
C LEU A 205 -18.06 -2.06 5.78
N LEU A 206 -17.40 -0.90 5.83
CA LEU A 206 -16.16 -0.72 6.58
C LEU A 206 -16.36 -0.96 8.08
N LEU A 207 -17.48 -0.50 8.64
CA LEU A 207 -17.83 -0.69 10.04
C LEU A 207 -18.08 -2.17 10.37
N VAL A 208 -18.80 -2.89 9.49
CA VAL A 208 -18.99 -4.34 9.64
C VAL A 208 -17.65 -5.07 9.64
N ILE A 209 -16.75 -4.75 8.69
CA ILE A 209 -15.42 -5.35 8.63
C ILE A 209 -14.60 -5.03 9.90
N TYR A 210 -14.72 -3.79 10.41
CA TYR A 210 -14.06 -3.40 11.65
C TYR A 210 -14.57 -4.20 12.85
N ILE A 211 -15.90 -4.34 13.01
CA ILE A 211 -16.51 -5.13 14.09
C ILE A 211 -16.07 -6.60 13.99
N VAL A 212 -16.07 -7.17 12.79
CA VAL A 212 -15.63 -8.56 12.59
C VAL A 212 -14.15 -8.73 12.98
N ALA A 213 -13.29 -7.78 12.59
CA ALA A 213 -11.88 -7.79 12.97
C ALA A 213 -11.65 -7.56 14.47
N ASP A 214 -12.50 -6.76 15.12
CA ASP A 214 -12.45 -6.53 16.56
C ASP A 214 -12.90 -7.76 17.35
N TRP A 215 -14.04 -8.34 16.97
CA TRP A 215 -14.57 -9.56 17.54
C TRP A 215 -13.59 -10.72 17.41
N TYR A 216 -13.02 -10.93 16.22
CA TYR A 216 -12.06 -11.99 15.97
C TYR A 216 -10.76 -11.78 16.76
N GLY A 217 -10.29 -10.53 16.87
CA GLY A 217 -9.11 -10.20 17.68
C GLY A 217 -9.33 -10.43 19.17
N ASN A 218 -10.51 -10.06 19.69
CA ASN A 218 -10.82 -10.21 21.10
C ASN A 218 -11.04 -11.68 21.49
N LYS A 219 -11.54 -12.52 20.57
CA LYS A 219 -11.66 -13.96 20.80
C LYS A 219 -10.30 -14.62 21.01
N ASN A 220 -9.34 -14.35 20.15
CA ASN A 220 -7.99 -14.96 20.21
C ASN A 220 -7.11 -14.44 21.36
N VAL A 221 -7.48 -13.35 22.02
CA VAL A 221 -6.77 -12.82 23.22
C VAL A 221 -7.29 -13.48 24.51
N ASN A 222 -8.51 -14.04 24.46
CA ASN A 222 -9.16 -14.67 25.62
C ASN A 222 -9.05 -16.21 25.62
N GLU A 223 -8.35 -16.79 24.64
CA GLU A 223 -7.96 -18.21 24.56
C GLU A 223 -6.46 -18.35 24.84
#